data_AF-Q24058-F1
#
_entry.id   AF-Q24058-F1
#
_cell.length_a   1.000
_cell.length_b   1.000
_cell.length_c   1.000
_cell.angle_alpha   90.00
_cell.angle_beta   90.00
_cell.angle_gamma   90.00
#
_symmetry.space_group_name_H-M   'P 1'
#
loop_
_entity.id
_entity.type
_entity.pdbx_description
1 polymer ?
#
loop_
_entity_poly.entity_id
_entity_poly.type
_entity_poly.pdbx_seq_one_letter_code
_entity_poly.pdbx_strand_id
1 'polypeptide(L)'
;MSKLLVFLAFCCILMCQVLTQEASGRQFCDRLFANCLREQPTVGTRDDTVDLFNSYCGRNNRNWRKLTRCELVKASCIVTMVRCENGSCKNVADSLRLNKLHCFTLVRLNKYVVSRIKRKVLNESK
;
A
#
# COMPACT_ATOMS: atom_id res chain seq x y z
N MET A 1 28.94 13.06 21.09
CA MET A 1 27.63 12.57 21.55
C MET A 1 26.44 13.24 20.86
N SER A 2 26.31 14.58 20.86
CA SER A 2 25.12 15.27 20.28
C SER A 2 24.89 15.05 18.78
N LYS A 3 25.96 14.99 17.96
CA LYS A 3 25.87 14.79 16.50
C LYS A 3 25.23 13.44 16.13
N LEU A 4 25.58 12.36 16.85
CA LEU A 4 25.01 11.02 16.64
C LEU A 4 23.52 10.96 16.98
N LEU A 5 23.10 11.66 18.04
CA LEU A 5 21.68 11.75 18.43
C LEU A 5 20.85 12.52 17.40
N VAL A 6 21.41 13.58 16.82
CA VAL A 6 20.75 14.36 15.75
C VAL A 6 20.57 13.51 14.49
N PHE A 7 21.60 12.77 14.07
CA PHE A 7 21.49 11.84 12.93
C PHE A 7 20.43 10.76 13.17
N LEU A 8 20.40 10.19 14.38
CA LEU A 8 19.44 9.14 14.74
C LEU A 8 18.01 9.68 14.79
N ALA A 9 17.80 10.88 15.34
CA ALA A 9 16.51 11.57 15.32
C ALA A 9 16.04 11.88 13.89
N PHE A 10 16.94 12.34 13.02
CA PHE A 10 16.62 12.63 11.62
C PHE A 10 16.22 11.37 10.86
N CYS A 11 16.96 10.26 11.03
CA CYS A 11 16.59 8.97 10.48
C CYS A 11 15.22 8.49 10.98
N CYS A 12 14.91 8.66 12.27
CA CYS A 12 13.59 8.30 12.81
C CYS A 12 12.45 9.12 12.18
N ILE A 13 12.64 10.42 11.98
CA ILE A 13 11.62 11.29 11.38
C ILE A 13 11.37 10.87 9.92
N LEU A 14 12.42 10.64 9.14
CA LEU A 14 12.31 10.19 7.75
C LEU A 14 11.57 8.85 7.64
N MET A 15 11.93 7.88 8.49
CA MET A 15 11.25 6.57 8.51
C MET A 15 9.78 6.69 8.92
N CYS A 16 9.45 7.57 9.87
CA CYS A 16 8.06 7.84 10.24
C CYS A 16 7.27 8.42 9.06
N GLN A 17 7.84 9.35 8.29
CA GLN A 17 7.14 9.95 7.15
C GLN A 17 6.81 8.91 6.07
N VAL A 18 7.77 8.05 5.71
CA VAL A 18 7.57 6.96 4.74
C VAL A 18 6.44 6.01 5.19
N LEU A 19 6.45 5.61 6.47
CA LEU A 19 5.42 4.71 7.01
C LEU A 19 4.02 5.35 7.05
N THR A 20 3.93 6.65 7.36
CA THR A 20 2.65 7.36 7.38
C THR A 20 2.06 7.57 6.00
N GLN A 21 2.90 7.75 4.98
CA GLN A 21 2.47 7.90 3.59
C GLN A 21 1.85 6.61 3.05
N GLU A 22 2.42 5.44 3.33
CA GLU A 22 1.84 4.16 2.91
C GLU A 22 0.47 3.89 3.56
N ALA A 23 0.32 4.16 4.86
CA ALA A 23 -0.92 3.91 5.59
C ALA A 23 -2.06 4.83 5.08
N SER A 24 -1.77 6.11 4.89
CA SER A 24 -2.73 7.10 4.37
C SER A 24 -3.09 6.82 2.91
N GLY A 25 -2.11 6.46 2.07
CA GLY A 25 -2.33 6.07 0.67
C GLY A 25 -3.20 4.83 0.55
N ARG A 26 -3.00 3.83 1.41
CA ARG A 26 -3.83 2.61 1.39
C ARG A 26 -5.27 2.89 1.81
N GLN A 27 -5.46 3.71 2.86
CA GLN A 27 -6.81 4.13 3.28
C GLN A 27 -7.51 4.96 2.20
N PHE A 28 -6.77 5.78 1.44
CA PHE A 28 -7.32 6.46 0.27
C PHE A 28 -7.79 5.47 -0.81
N CYS A 29 -6.97 4.49 -1.18
CA CYS A 29 -7.36 3.48 -2.16
C CYS A 29 -8.54 2.62 -1.71
N ASP A 30 -8.66 2.33 -0.41
CA ASP A 30 -9.83 1.61 0.14
C ASP A 30 -11.11 2.45 0.05
N ARG A 31 -11.04 3.77 0.32
CA ARG A 31 -12.17 4.68 0.13
C ARG A 31 -12.57 4.79 -1.35
N LEU A 32 -11.60 4.90 -2.25
CA LEU A 32 -11.84 4.93 -3.69
C LEU A 32 -12.56 3.65 -4.16
N PHE A 33 -12.12 2.49 -3.67
CA PHE A 33 -12.79 1.22 -3.95
C PHE A 33 -14.23 1.19 -3.44
N ALA A 34 -14.46 1.61 -2.19
CA ALA A 34 -15.79 1.67 -1.62
C ALA A 34 -16.71 2.62 -2.40
N ASN A 35 -16.19 3.77 -2.84
CA ASN A 35 -16.94 4.71 -3.68
C ASN A 35 -17.30 4.07 -5.03
N CYS A 36 -16.36 3.38 -5.67
CA CYS A 36 -16.62 2.67 -6.93
C CYS A 36 -17.71 1.60 -6.77
N LEU A 37 -17.66 0.81 -5.68
CA LEU A 37 -18.67 -0.20 -5.39
C LEU A 37 -20.07 0.39 -5.21
N ARG A 38 -20.20 1.60 -4.66
CA ARG A 38 -21.50 2.26 -4.51
C ARG A 38 -22.12 2.63 -5.86
N GLU A 39 -21.30 3.00 -6.84
CA GLU A 39 -21.78 3.33 -8.19
C GLU A 39 -21.99 2.08 -9.07
N GLN A 40 -21.40 0.94 -8.69
CA GLN A 40 -21.42 -0.30 -9.46
C GLN A 40 -22.83 -0.77 -9.90
N PRO A 41 -23.91 -0.63 -9.11
CA PRO A 41 -25.26 -0.98 -9.57
C PRO A 41 -25.74 -0.17 -10.78
N THR A 42 -25.26 1.08 -10.90
CA THR A 42 -25.67 2.00 -11.97
C THR A 42 -24.82 1.82 -13.22
N VAL A 43 -23.50 1.72 -13.06
CA VAL A 43 -22.55 1.70 -14.20
C VAL A 43 -22.01 0.31 -14.55
N GLY A 44 -22.36 -0.70 -13.75
CA GLY A 44 -21.93 -2.08 -13.97
C GLY A 44 -20.52 -2.41 -13.44
N THR A 45 -20.17 -3.68 -13.58
CA THR A 45 -18.94 -4.29 -13.05
C THR A 45 -17.78 -4.30 -14.04
N ARG A 46 -18.04 -3.93 -15.29
CA ARG A 46 -17.10 -3.95 -16.43
C ARG A 46 -17.25 -2.68 -17.26
N ASP A 47 -16.18 -2.33 -17.95
CA ASP A 47 -16.07 -1.25 -18.91
C ASP A 47 -15.02 -1.63 -19.97
N ASP A 48 -14.91 -0.86 -21.05
CA ASP A 48 -13.95 -1.15 -22.13
C ASP A 48 -12.50 -1.18 -21.64
N THR A 49 -12.18 -0.40 -20.60
CA THR A 49 -10.84 -0.31 -20.04
C THR A 49 -10.46 -1.59 -19.32
N VAL A 50 -11.31 -2.11 -18.43
CA VAL A 50 -11.07 -3.34 -17.69
C VAL A 50 -11.15 -4.57 -18.60
N ASP A 51 -11.96 -4.50 -19.66
CA ASP A 51 -12.09 -5.58 -20.64
C ASP A 51 -10.84 -5.70 -21.50
N LEU A 52 -10.34 -4.57 -22.00
CA LEU A 52 -9.05 -4.49 -22.69
C LEU A 52 -7.90 -4.96 -21.80
N PHE A 53 -7.84 -4.48 -20.56
CA PHE A 53 -6.78 -4.85 -19.62
C PHE A 53 -6.80 -6.36 -19.31
N ASN A 54 -7.97 -6.93 -19.06
CA ASN A 54 -8.13 -8.37 -18.85
C ASN A 54 -7.75 -9.19 -20.07
N SER A 55 -8.09 -8.73 -21.28
CA SER A 55 -7.71 -9.38 -22.52
C SER A 55 -6.19 -9.38 -22.72
N TYR A 56 -5.56 -8.22 -22.53
CA TYR A 56 -4.10 -8.07 -22.61
C TYR A 56 -3.38 -8.98 -21.60
N CYS A 57 -3.76 -8.92 -20.32
CA CYS A 57 -3.11 -9.73 -19.30
C CYS A 57 -3.43 -11.23 -19.42
N GLY A 58 -4.62 -11.58 -19.92
CA GLY A 58 -5.00 -12.97 -20.20
C GLY A 58 -4.19 -13.60 -21.34
N ARG A 59 -3.82 -12.82 -22.37
CA ARG A 59 -2.92 -13.30 -23.43
C ARG A 59 -1.51 -13.56 -22.92
N ASN A 60 -1.03 -12.73 -22.00
CA ASN A 60 0.33 -12.81 -21.47
C ASN A 60 0.46 -13.78 -20.27
N ASN A 61 -0.64 -14.08 -19.59
CA ASN A 61 -0.66 -14.98 -18.44
C ASN A 61 -1.92 -15.86 -18.47
N ARG A 62 -1.73 -17.16 -18.74
CA ARG A 62 -2.84 -18.14 -18.80
C ARG A 62 -3.61 -18.29 -17.49
N ASN A 63 -2.99 -17.97 -16.36
CA ASN A 63 -3.60 -18.01 -15.03
C ASN A 63 -4.17 -16.65 -14.59
N TRP A 64 -4.42 -15.75 -15.55
CA TRP A 64 -4.95 -14.42 -15.26
C TRP A 64 -6.36 -14.51 -14.66
N ARG A 65 -6.53 -13.97 -13.45
CA ARG A 65 -7.85 -13.77 -12.85
C ARG A 65 -8.46 -12.50 -13.43
N LYS A 66 -9.62 -12.63 -14.08
CA LYS A 66 -10.36 -11.46 -14.57
C LYS A 66 -10.70 -10.53 -13.41
N LEU A 67 -10.36 -9.26 -13.58
CA LEU A 67 -10.67 -8.19 -12.64
C LEU A 67 -11.98 -7.52 -13.02
N THR A 68 -12.72 -7.07 -12.01
CA THR A 68 -13.81 -6.10 -12.17
C THR A 68 -13.26 -4.69 -12.28
N ARG A 69 -14.09 -3.76 -12.76
CA ARG A 69 -13.77 -2.33 -12.85
C ARG A 69 -13.25 -1.78 -11.52
N CYS A 70 -13.96 -2.02 -10.43
CA CYS A 70 -13.56 -1.50 -9.12
C CYS A 70 -12.28 -2.16 -8.58
N GLU A 71 -12.07 -3.46 -8.84
CA GLU A 71 -10.80 -4.11 -8.48
C GLU A 71 -9.62 -3.54 -9.25
N LEU A 72 -9.78 -3.25 -10.55
CA LEU A 72 -8.74 -2.61 -11.34
C LEU A 72 -8.43 -1.20 -10.82
N VAL A 73 -9.46 -0.39 -10.51
CA VAL A 73 -9.28 0.94 -9.91
C VAL A 73 -8.50 0.85 -8.59
N LYS A 74 -8.87 -0.08 -7.71
CA LYS A 74 -8.19 -0.28 -6.44
C LYS A 74 -6.73 -0.69 -6.65
N ALA A 75 -6.49 -1.67 -7.52
CA ALA A 75 -5.15 -2.19 -7.80
C ALA A 75 -4.25 -1.09 -8.38
N SER A 76 -4.74 -0.34 -9.37
CA SER A 76 -4.01 0.78 -9.96
C SER A 76 -3.66 1.83 -8.92
N CYS A 77 -4.59 2.19 -8.03
CA CYS A 77 -4.31 3.10 -6.91
C CYS A 77 -3.22 2.58 -5.99
N ILE A 78 -3.26 1.31 -5.59
CA ILE A 78 -2.23 0.74 -4.70
C ILE A 78 -0.87 0.75 -5.40
N VAL A 79 -0.81 0.35 -6.66
CA VAL A 79 0.42 0.29 -7.45
C VAL A 79 1.04 1.68 -7.59
N THR A 80 0.26 2.71 -7.90
CA THR A 80 0.79 4.06 -8.14
C THR A 80 1.01 4.86 -6.86
N MET A 81 0.04 4.87 -5.94
CA MET A 81 0.04 5.76 -4.77
C MET A 81 0.73 5.15 -3.55
N VAL A 82 0.77 3.83 -3.44
CA VAL A 82 1.35 3.14 -2.27
C VAL A 82 2.71 2.53 -2.61
N ARG A 83 2.86 1.92 -3.79
CA ARG A 83 4.10 1.24 -4.18
C ARG A 83 5.00 2.05 -5.12
N CYS A 84 4.49 3.11 -5.74
CA CYS A 84 5.19 3.87 -6.78
C CYS A 84 5.72 2.99 -7.93
N GLU A 85 4.97 1.94 -8.28
CA GLU A 85 5.28 0.97 -9.33
C GLU A 85 4.50 1.26 -10.62
N ASN A 86 4.89 0.62 -11.73
CA ASN A 86 4.13 0.69 -12.98
C ASN A 86 2.91 -0.27 -12.94
N GLY A 87 1.86 0.06 -13.70
CA GLY A 87 0.61 -0.70 -13.83
C GLY A 87 0.68 -2.01 -14.63
N SER A 88 1.77 -2.78 -14.51
CA SER A 88 1.94 -4.05 -15.20
C SER A 88 0.95 -5.10 -14.69
N CYS A 89 0.63 -6.10 -15.52
CA CYS A 89 -0.24 -7.22 -15.13
C CYS A 89 0.21 -7.86 -13.81
N LYS A 90 1.52 -8.06 -13.63
CA LYS A 90 2.10 -8.65 -12.42
C LYS A 90 1.83 -7.78 -11.19
N ASN A 91 2.20 -6.50 -11.24
CA ASN A 91 2.07 -5.58 -10.11
C ASN A 91 0.59 -5.40 -9.71
N VAL A 92 -0.29 -5.28 -10.71
CA VAL A 92 -1.74 -5.21 -10.50
C VAL A 92 -2.26 -6.48 -9.82
N ALA A 93 -1.88 -7.67 -10.28
CA ALA A 93 -2.28 -8.93 -9.64
C ALA A 93 -1.75 -9.06 -8.20
N ASP A 94 -0.50 -8.67 -7.97
CA ASP A 94 0.16 -8.79 -6.67
C ASP A 94 -0.34 -7.75 -5.65
N SER A 95 -0.86 -6.60 -6.13
CA SER A 95 -1.47 -5.59 -5.25
C SER A 95 -2.76 -6.06 -4.59
N LEU A 96 -3.54 -6.91 -5.28
CA LEU A 96 -4.81 -7.44 -4.79
C LEU A 96 -4.65 -8.70 -3.91
N ARG A 97 -3.55 -9.44 -4.07
CA ARG A 97 -3.24 -10.64 -3.27
C ARG A 97 -2.85 -10.31 -1.82
N LEU A 98 -2.25 -9.15 -1.58
CA LEU A 98 -1.67 -8.78 -0.28
C LEU A 98 -2.67 -8.07 0.66
N ASN A 99 -3.87 -8.62 0.80
CA ASN A 99 -4.81 -8.23 1.85
C ASN A 99 -4.89 -9.33 2.91
N LYS A 100 -3.93 -9.34 3.86
CA LYS A 100 -4.23 -9.37 5.32
C LYS A 100 -3.02 -9.55 6.27
N LEU A 101 -1.91 -10.19 5.90
CA LEU A 101 -0.96 -10.63 6.95
C LEU A 101 0.33 -9.81 7.16
N HIS A 102 0.88 -9.09 6.17
CA HIS A 102 2.23 -8.53 6.32
C HIS A 102 2.32 -7.10 6.88
N CYS A 103 1.28 -6.28 6.68
CA CYS A 103 1.33 -4.88 7.13
C CYS A 103 1.11 -4.76 8.66
N PHE A 104 0.31 -5.64 9.27
CA PHE A 104 0.05 -5.59 10.71
C PHE A 104 1.27 -5.99 11.55
N THR A 105 2.07 -6.95 11.07
CA THR A 105 3.24 -7.47 11.81
C THR A 105 4.41 -6.47 11.81
N LEU A 106 4.67 -5.80 10.69
CA LEU A 106 5.75 -4.82 10.58
C LEU A 106 5.47 -3.53 11.37
N VAL A 107 4.23 -3.02 11.36
CA VAL A 107 3.87 -1.81 12.14
C VAL A 107 3.91 -2.09 13.65
N ARG A 108 3.51 -3.28 14.10
CA ARG A 108 3.55 -3.65 15.53
C ARG A 108 4.98 -3.82 16.03
N LEU A 109 5.85 -4.44 15.23
CA LEU A 109 7.28 -4.57 15.53
C LEU A 109 7.96 -3.20 15.60
N ASN A 110 7.65 -2.30 14.66
CA ASN A 110 8.27 -0.98 14.61
C ASN A 110 7.85 -0.09 15.81
N LYS A 111 6.57 -0.11 16.22
CA LYS A 111 6.13 0.54 17.48
C LYS A 111 6.88 -0.02 18.71
N TYR A 112 7.09 -1.34 18.76
CA TYR A 112 7.80 -1.98 19.87
C TYR A 112 9.27 -1.55 19.93
N VAL A 113 9.94 -1.52 18.77
CA VAL A 113 11.35 -1.09 18.64
C VAL A 113 11.51 0.38 18.99
N VAL A 114 10.64 1.27 18.47
CA VAL A 114 10.66 2.71 18.78
C VAL A 114 10.41 2.96 20.27
N SER A 115 9.47 2.26 20.91
CA SER A 115 9.26 2.35 22.37
C SER A 115 10.44 1.82 23.18
N ARG A 116 11.19 0.83 22.68
CA ARG A 116 12.40 0.32 23.34
C ARG A 116 13.56 1.30 23.24
N ILE A 117 13.76 1.89 22.06
CA ILE A 117 14.78 2.92 21.81
C ILE A 117 14.48 4.15 22.67
N LYS A 118 13.22 4.61 22.73
CA LYS A 118 12.82 5.75 23.57
C LYS A 118 13.12 5.51 25.06
N ARG A 119 12.90 4.29 25.56
CA ARG A 119 13.26 3.92 26.96
C ARG A 119 14.77 3.87 27.19
N LYS A 120 15.54 3.37 26.22
CA LYS A 120 17.00 3.25 26.36
C LYS A 120 17.68 4.63 26.34
N VAL A 121 17.20 5.54 25.49
CA VAL A 121 17.69 6.92 25.42
C VAL A 121 17.32 7.73 26.67
N LEU A 122 16.12 7.52 27.25
CA LEU A 122 15.73 8.21 28.50
C LEU A 122 16.57 7.76 29.71
N ASN A 123 17.03 6.51 29.74
CA ASN A 123 17.84 5.98 30.84
C ASN A 123 19.32 6.36 30.75
N GLU A 124 19.83 6.71 29.56
CA GLU A 124 21.22 7.18 29.39
C GLU A 124 21.36 8.71 29.53
N SER A 125 20.24 9.44 29.69
CA SER A 125 20.23 10.90 29.95
C SER A 125 20.04 11.24 31.44
N LYS A 126 20.27 10.29 32.34
CA LYS A 126 20.23 10.46 33.80
C LYS A 126 21.56 10.02 34.39
#